data_AF-A0A9E0TY66-F1
#
_entry.id   AF-A0A9E0TY66-F1
#
_cell.length_a   1.000
_cell.length_b   1.000
_cell.length_c   1.000
_cell.angle_alpha   90.00
_cell.angle_beta   90.00
_cell.angle_gamma   90.00
#
_symmetry.space_group_name_H-M   'P 1'
#
loop_
_entity.id
_entity.type
_entity.pdbx_description
1 polymer ?
#
loop_
_entity_poly.entity_id
_entity_poly.type
_entity_poly.pdbx_seq_one_letter_code
_entity_poly.pdbx_strand_id
1 'polypeptide(L)'
;MNVILIAFCIYEWREGGVSILALVDYRPQEIATKGPLSSPQLVQEAENLKAKSFAEVCNSLSDTTAVSDGYTRRDIALAVLTSLHHFNIEKALQGYTPRQKVQLTASSQPVTIFAGLLDEHYSLIADFVREEKWPFTSEGLYLRLRKTTGYDQDPSLRLAFCQTEEYHRLSLLLTRDADIKEEQILPLILEVDWSFIAQASKPRKLTLEESREVKRCFLLRAKKANPEPALLVPVKQVIAEERPPIPKNPVKKAPPETVYTVQYGDSLWSISRKFHVDIEAIKKVNQLHSDALKPGDTLRIPG
;
A
#
# COMPACT_ATOMS: atom_id res chain seq x y z
N MET A 1 -23.64 38.20 13.80
CA MET A 1 -23.18 39.44 13.14
C MET A 1 -21.82 39.15 12.52
N ASN A 2 -21.79 39.10 11.18
CA ASN A 2 -20.66 39.13 10.24
C ASN A 2 -19.29 38.51 10.60
N VAL A 3 -18.89 37.49 9.84
CA VAL A 3 -17.48 37.27 9.46
C VAL A 3 -17.42 37.01 7.95
N ILE A 4 -16.40 37.60 7.32
CA ILE A 4 -16.30 38.07 5.93
C ILE A 4 -15.94 36.92 4.96
N LEU A 5 -16.64 36.88 3.82
CA LEU A 5 -16.27 36.14 2.61
C LEU A 5 -15.14 36.89 1.88
N ILE A 6 -14.02 36.20 1.60
CA ILE A 6 -13.05 36.65 0.60
C ILE A 6 -13.01 35.58 -0.49
N ALA A 7 -13.66 35.88 -1.62
CA ALA A 7 -13.51 35.16 -2.87
C ALA A 7 -12.46 35.88 -3.72
N PHE A 8 -11.40 35.17 -4.11
CA PHE A 8 -10.42 35.66 -5.08
C PHE A 8 -10.92 35.27 -6.48
N CYS A 9 -11.58 36.19 -7.17
CA CYS A 9 -11.83 36.08 -8.62
C CYS A 9 -10.70 36.80 -9.35
N ILE A 10 -9.88 36.05 -10.09
CA ILE A 10 -9.00 36.63 -11.12
C ILE A 10 -9.83 36.70 -12.41
N TYR A 11 -10.17 37.91 -12.83
CA TYR A 11 -10.78 38.19 -14.14
C TYR A 11 -9.68 38.52 -15.14
N GLU A 12 -9.59 37.78 -16.24
CA GLU A 12 -9.05 38.29 -17.50
C GLU A 12 -10.20 38.49 -18.49
N TRP A 13 -10.35 39.73 -18.94
CA TRP A 13 -11.38 40.20 -19.85
C TRP A 13 -10.84 40.07 -21.28
N ARG A 14 -11.49 39.27 -22.14
CA ARG A 14 -11.33 39.38 -23.60
C ARG A 14 -12.70 39.28 -24.26
N GLU A 15 -13.00 40.29 -25.07
CA GLU A 15 -14.27 40.46 -25.76
C GLU A 15 -14.59 39.26 -26.67
N GLY A 16 -15.76 38.65 -26.46
CA GLY A 16 -16.31 37.65 -27.37
C GLY A 16 -16.88 36.42 -26.68
N GLY A 17 -18.12 36.53 -26.16
CA GLY A 17 -19.06 35.41 -25.97
C GLY A 17 -18.57 34.21 -25.14
N VAL A 18 -18.84 34.23 -23.84
CA VAL A 18 -18.67 33.05 -22.98
C VAL A 18 -19.79 32.05 -23.27
N SER A 19 -19.48 31.02 -24.05
CA SER A 19 -20.22 29.75 -24.00
C SER A 19 -19.90 29.08 -22.66
N ILE A 20 -20.92 28.92 -21.82
CA ILE A 20 -20.84 28.21 -20.55
C ILE A 20 -20.72 26.71 -20.88
N LEU A 21 -19.49 26.22 -21.05
CA LEU A 21 -19.21 24.78 -20.92
C LEU A 21 -19.19 24.50 -19.41
N ALA A 22 -20.20 23.75 -18.97
CA ALA A 22 -20.41 23.36 -17.59
C ALA A 22 -19.14 22.72 -16.98
N LEU A 23 -18.34 23.50 -16.26
CA LEU A 23 -17.64 23.01 -15.10
C LEU A 23 -18.74 22.66 -14.09
N VAL A 24 -19.01 21.36 -13.93
CA VAL A 24 -19.72 20.89 -12.75
C VAL A 24 -18.78 21.14 -11.59
N ASP A 25 -18.94 22.31 -10.98
CA ASP A 25 -18.28 22.69 -9.74
C ASP A 25 -18.54 21.58 -8.70
N TYR A 26 -17.49 20.82 -8.39
CA TYR A 26 -17.43 19.95 -7.22
C TYR A 26 -17.68 20.83 -6.00
N ARG A 27 -18.91 20.76 -5.47
CA ARG A 27 -19.34 21.62 -4.37
C ARG A 27 -18.86 21.02 -3.04
N PRO A 28 -18.01 21.74 -2.28
CA PRO A 28 -17.69 21.38 -0.92
C PRO A 28 -18.88 21.76 -0.05
N GLN A 29 -19.58 20.78 0.52
CA GLN A 29 -20.40 21.02 1.70
C GLN A 29 -19.83 20.19 2.84
N GLU A 30 -19.59 20.86 3.96
CA GLU A 30 -19.26 20.26 5.25
C GLU A 30 -20.08 18.98 5.44
N ILE A 31 -19.42 17.82 5.36
CA ILE A 31 -20.06 16.58 5.78
C ILE A 31 -20.03 16.59 7.31
N ALA A 32 -20.98 17.34 7.86
CA ALA A 32 -21.21 17.49 9.28
C ALA A 32 -21.95 16.25 9.80
N THR A 33 -21.28 15.11 9.87
CA THR A 33 -21.73 13.99 10.68
C THR A 33 -20.65 13.65 11.69
N LYS A 34 -20.78 14.21 12.90
CA LYS A 34 -19.97 13.87 14.09
C LYS A 34 -20.28 12.46 14.63
N GLY A 35 -20.84 11.57 13.83
CA GLY A 35 -21.33 10.27 14.26
C GLY A 35 -21.15 9.19 13.18
N PRO A 36 -21.25 7.90 13.59
CA PRO A 36 -21.16 6.79 12.66
C PRO A 36 -22.29 6.86 11.62
N LEU A 37 -21.94 6.68 10.34
CA LEU A 37 -22.89 6.57 9.25
C LEU A 37 -23.47 5.15 9.23
N SER A 38 -24.77 5.05 8.98
CA SER A 38 -25.51 3.79 8.85
C SER A 38 -26.40 3.79 7.60
N SER A 39 -26.07 4.62 6.61
CA SER A 39 -26.84 4.73 5.37
C SER A 39 -26.85 3.40 4.62
N PRO A 40 -28.04 2.82 4.31
CA PRO A 40 -28.14 1.48 3.75
C PRO A 40 -27.50 1.38 2.35
N GLN A 41 -27.53 2.46 1.57
CA GLN A 41 -26.91 2.52 0.24
C GLN A 41 -25.37 2.47 0.34
N LEU A 42 -24.79 3.25 1.27
CA LEU A 42 -23.34 3.23 1.50
C LEU A 42 -22.87 1.87 2.02
N VAL A 43 -23.64 1.26 2.93
CA VAL A 43 -23.34 -0.08 3.46
C VAL A 43 -23.39 -1.12 2.35
N GLN A 44 -24.44 -1.10 1.52
CA GLN A 44 -24.57 -2.05 0.41
C GLN A 44 -23.42 -1.91 -0.58
N GLU A 45 -23.04 -0.70 -0.96
CA GLU A 45 -21.92 -0.49 -1.89
C GLU A 45 -20.57 -0.89 -1.27
N ALA A 46 -20.38 -0.63 0.03
CA ALA A 46 -19.20 -1.11 0.75
C ALA A 46 -19.12 -2.64 0.76
N GLU A 47 -20.21 -3.36 1.06
CA GLU A 47 -20.24 -4.83 1.02
C GLU A 47 -20.02 -5.37 -0.41
N ASN A 48 -20.58 -4.71 -1.43
CA ASN A 48 -20.34 -5.07 -2.83
C ASN A 48 -18.86 -4.94 -3.20
N LEU A 49 -18.19 -3.86 -2.76
CA LEU A 49 -16.76 -3.64 -3.03
C LEU A 49 -15.86 -4.57 -2.21
N LYS A 50 -16.25 -4.92 -0.97
CA LYS A 50 -15.52 -5.91 -0.16
C LYS A 50 -15.47 -7.31 -0.78
N ALA A 51 -16.46 -7.66 -1.61
CA ALA A 51 -16.49 -8.93 -2.32
C ALA A 51 -15.58 -8.96 -3.57
N LYS A 52 -15.03 -7.82 -3.99
CA LYS A 52 -14.17 -7.68 -5.18
C LYS A 52 -12.69 -7.85 -4.83
N SER A 53 -11.89 -8.12 -5.86
CA SER A 53 -10.44 -8.15 -5.75
C SER A 53 -9.83 -6.76 -5.60
N PHE A 54 -8.60 -6.67 -5.06
CA PHE A 54 -7.87 -5.41 -4.92
C PHE A 54 -7.82 -4.59 -6.23
N ALA A 55 -7.56 -5.23 -7.37
CA ALA A 55 -7.47 -4.56 -8.67
C ALA A 55 -8.82 -3.97 -9.12
N GLU A 56 -9.93 -4.69 -8.90
CA GLU A 56 -11.26 -4.20 -9.21
C GLU A 56 -11.69 -3.03 -8.32
N VAL A 57 -11.30 -3.06 -7.04
CA VAL A 57 -11.53 -1.92 -6.13
C VAL A 57 -10.69 -0.71 -6.57
N CYS A 58 -9.44 -0.92 -7.01
CA CYS A 58 -8.60 0.16 -7.55
C CYS A 58 -9.21 0.82 -8.80
N ASN A 59 -9.83 0.06 -9.70
CA ASN A 59 -10.53 0.62 -10.86
C ASN A 59 -11.69 1.54 -10.44
N SER A 60 -12.28 1.30 -9.27
CA SER A 60 -13.36 2.12 -8.71
C SER A 60 -12.87 3.45 -8.11
N LEU A 61 -11.56 3.68 -7.99
CA LEU A 61 -11.00 4.96 -7.53
C LEU A 61 -11.21 6.11 -8.53
N SER A 62 -11.42 5.78 -9.82
CA SER A 62 -11.74 6.76 -10.86
C SER A 62 -13.24 7.01 -11.01
N ASP A 63 -14.08 6.28 -10.27
CA ASP A 63 -15.54 6.33 -10.40
C ASP A 63 -16.14 7.42 -9.48
N THR A 64 -16.59 8.52 -10.10
CA THR A 64 -17.21 9.67 -9.43
C THR A 64 -18.72 9.54 -9.29
N THR A 65 -19.30 8.36 -9.51
CA THR A 65 -20.74 8.14 -9.35
C THR A 65 -21.18 8.44 -7.90
N ALA A 66 -22.20 9.28 -7.75
CA ALA A 66 -22.76 9.60 -6.43
C ALA A 66 -23.54 8.39 -5.88
N VAL A 67 -23.31 8.07 -4.60
CA VAL A 67 -23.98 6.95 -3.94
C VAL A 67 -25.04 7.46 -2.97
N SER A 68 -24.63 8.13 -1.89
CA SER A 68 -25.52 8.71 -0.88
C SER A 68 -24.78 9.68 0.03
N ASP A 69 -25.50 10.54 0.75
CA ASP A 69 -24.96 11.44 1.79
C ASP A 69 -23.79 12.33 1.33
N GLY A 70 -23.74 12.66 0.03
CA GLY A 70 -22.64 13.44 -0.57
C GLY A 70 -21.36 12.65 -0.87
N TYR A 71 -21.37 11.34 -0.66
CA TYR A 71 -20.25 10.45 -0.98
C TYR A 71 -20.40 9.80 -2.35
N THR A 72 -19.26 9.61 -2.99
CA THR A 72 -19.10 8.97 -4.28
C THR A 72 -18.53 7.57 -4.14
N ARG A 73 -18.63 6.77 -5.21
CA ARG A 73 -18.13 5.40 -5.22
C ARG A 73 -16.63 5.32 -4.94
N ARG A 74 -15.82 6.24 -5.48
CA ARG A 74 -14.38 6.32 -5.17
C ARG A 74 -14.07 6.56 -3.69
N ASP A 75 -14.92 7.29 -2.97
CA ASP A 75 -14.75 7.52 -1.52
C ASP A 75 -14.93 6.21 -0.75
N ILE A 76 -15.93 5.42 -1.13
CA ILE A 76 -16.19 4.09 -0.55
C ILE A 76 -15.08 3.10 -0.97
N ALA A 77 -14.62 3.15 -2.23
CA ALA A 77 -13.53 2.31 -2.72
C ALA A 77 -12.25 2.54 -1.91
N LEU A 78 -11.87 3.81 -1.69
CA LEU A 78 -10.71 4.14 -0.85
C LEU A 78 -10.88 3.68 0.59
N ALA A 79 -12.10 3.81 1.14
CA ALA A 79 -12.43 3.33 2.48
C ALA A 79 -12.22 1.80 2.59
N VAL A 80 -12.67 1.04 1.60
CA VAL A 80 -12.49 -0.43 1.52
C VAL A 80 -11.01 -0.79 1.34
N LEU A 81 -10.28 -0.10 0.45
CA LEU A 81 -8.85 -0.34 0.23
C LEU A 81 -8.03 -0.19 1.52
N THR A 82 -8.28 0.88 2.28
CA THR A 82 -7.56 1.15 3.53
C THR A 82 -7.96 0.20 4.65
N SER A 83 -9.25 -0.12 4.78
CA SER A 83 -9.76 -0.92 5.90
C SER A 83 -9.55 -2.43 5.71
N LEU A 84 -9.71 -2.94 4.48
CA LEU A 84 -9.66 -4.37 4.17
C LEU A 84 -8.33 -4.80 3.56
N HIS A 85 -7.82 -4.04 2.59
CA HIS A 85 -6.60 -4.40 1.85
C HIS A 85 -5.33 -3.79 2.45
N HIS A 86 -5.43 -3.09 3.58
CA HIS A 86 -4.32 -2.40 4.25
C HIS A 86 -3.56 -1.46 3.30
N PHE A 87 -4.28 -0.73 2.45
CA PHE A 87 -3.69 0.26 1.54
C PHE A 87 -3.02 1.42 2.29
N ASN A 88 -1.83 1.82 1.87
CA ASN A 88 -1.06 2.88 2.52
C ASN A 88 -1.45 4.27 2.02
N ILE A 89 -2.59 4.77 2.51
CA ILE A 89 -3.10 6.10 2.15
C ILE A 89 -2.14 7.24 2.55
N GLU A 90 -1.40 7.10 3.64
CA GLU A 90 -0.49 8.15 4.12
C GLU A 90 0.70 8.35 3.17
N LYS A 91 1.28 7.24 2.66
CA LYS A 91 2.30 7.30 1.61
C LYS A 91 1.72 7.80 0.30
N ALA A 92 0.52 7.33 -0.08
CA ALA A 92 -0.15 7.73 -1.31
C ALA A 92 -0.42 9.25 -1.36
N LEU A 93 -0.76 9.85 -0.22
CA LEU A 93 -1.05 11.28 -0.09
C LEU A 93 0.19 12.15 0.18
N GLN A 94 1.41 11.59 0.07
CA GLN A 94 2.68 12.31 0.18
C GLN A 94 2.79 13.22 1.42
N GLY A 95 2.26 12.76 2.56
CA GLY A 95 2.29 13.52 3.82
C GLY A 95 1.04 14.34 4.13
N TYR A 96 0.06 14.41 3.23
CA TYR A 96 -1.26 14.95 3.56
C TYR A 96 -2.06 13.97 4.42
N THR A 97 -2.51 14.44 5.59
CA THR A 97 -3.33 13.65 6.51
C THR A 97 -4.81 14.01 6.37
N PRO A 98 -5.69 13.07 5.97
CA PRO A 98 -7.12 13.32 5.91
C PRO A 98 -7.68 13.73 7.29
N ARG A 99 -8.24 14.94 7.37
CA ARG A 99 -8.73 15.51 8.64
C ARG A 99 -10.12 15.02 9.02
N GLN A 100 -10.95 14.70 8.03
CA GLN A 100 -12.32 14.25 8.25
C GLN A 100 -12.41 12.75 7.97
N LYS A 101 -12.71 11.98 9.02
CA LYS A 101 -12.86 10.52 8.96
C LYS A 101 -14.22 10.17 9.53
N VAL A 102 -15.02 9.41 8.78
CA VAL A 102 -16.35 8.98 9.21
C VAL A 102 -16.43 7.46 9.16
N GLN A 103 -16.84 6.84 10.26
CA GLN A 103 -16.98 5.38 10.33
C GLN A 103 -18.34 4.95 9.80
N LEU A 104 -18.35 3.90 8.98
CA LEU A 104 -19.54 3.23 8.47
C LEU A 104 -19.77 1.94 9.26
N THR A 105 -20.54 2.02 10.34
CA THR A 105 -20.58 1.00 11.40
C THR A 105 -21.58 -0.14 11.15
N ALA A 106 -22.55 0.06 10.26
CA ALA A 106 -23.57 -0.96 9.94
C ALA A 106 -23.07 -2.06 8.97
N SER A 107 -21.75 -2.18 8.79
CA SER A 107 -21.12 -3.14 7.89
C SER A 107 -20.46 -4.29 8.67
N SER A 108 -20.24 -5.45 8.03
CA SER A 108 -19.66 -6.65 8.66
C SER A 108 -18.30 -6.40 9.33
N GLN A 109 -17.55 -5.45 8.77
CA GLN A 109 -16.32 -4.88 9.28
C GLN A 109 -16.40 -3.36 9.07
N PRO A 110 -16.30 -2.54 10.12
CA PRO A 110 -16.48 -1.10 9.99
C PRO A 110 -15.42 -0.51 9.06
N VAL A 111 -15.87 0.31 8.12
CA VAL A 111 -15.01 0.95 7.11
C VAL A 111 -14.92 2.44 7.42
N THR A 112 -13.73 3.04 7.27
CA THR A 112 -13.53 4.48 7.50
C THR A 112 -13.51 5.24 6.19
N ILE A 113 -14.50 6.11 5.96
CA ILE A 113 -14.58 7.00 4.81
C ILE A 113 -13.79 8.28 5.10
N PHE A 114 -12.95 8.72 4.17
CA PHE A 114 -12.16 9.94 4.27
C PHE A 114 -12.89 11.08 3.55
N ALA A 115 -13.55 11.95 4.32
CA ALA A 115 -14.26 13.10 3.78
C ALA A 115 -13.28 14.24 3.44
N GLY A 116 -13.64 15.04 2.44
CA GLY A 116 -12.88 16.24 2.05
C GLY A 116 -11.64 15.98 1.19
N LEU A 117 -11.53 14.81 0.54
CA LEU A 117 -10.50 14.56 -0.46
C LEU A 117 -10.90 15.16 -1.82
N LEU A 118 -10.08 16.10 -2.29
CA LEU A 118 -10.14 16.69 -3.64
C LEU A 118 -9.67 15.70 -4.73
N ASP A 119 -10.01 16.01 -5.99
CA ASP A 119 -9.62 15.23 -7.18
C ASP A 119 -8.09 15.08 -7.33
N GLU A 120 -7.33 16.09 -6.91
CA GLU A 120 -5.86 16.04 -6.88
C GLU A 120 -5.36 14.90 -5.97
N HIS A 121 -5.97 14.71 -4.80
CA HIS A 121 -5.61 13.63 -3.89
C HIS A 121 -5.93 12.24 -4.48
N TYR A 122 -7.08 12.11 -5.17
CA TYR A 122 -7.44 10.88 -5.86
C TYR A 122 -6.48 10.57 -7.01
N SER A 123 -5.98 11.60 -7.69
CA SER A 123 -4.95 11.45 -8.73
C SER A 123 -3.64 10.92 -8.14
N LEU A 124 -3.17 11.49 -7.02
CA LEU A 124 -1.99 10.98 -6.30
C LEU A 124 -2.16 9.53 -5.84
N ILE A 125 -3.34 9.17 -5.32
CA ILE A 125 -3.66 7.79 -4.92
C ILE A 125 -3.61 6.85 -6.14
N ALA A 126 -4.18 7.25 -7.26
CA ALA A 126 -4.19 6.46 -8.49
C ALA A 126 -2.78 6.28 -9.06
N ASP A 127 -1.95 7.32 -9.01
CA ASP A 127 -0.55 7.26 -9.44
C ASP A 127 0.26 6.35 -8.50
N PHE A 128 0.07 6.44 -7.18
CA PHE A 128 0.70 5.55 -6.21
C PHE A 128 0.35 4.07 -6.45
N VAL A 129 -0.91 3.74 -6.74
CA VAL A 129 -1.32 2.37 -7.09
C VAL A 129 -0.63 1.89 -8.38
N ARG A 130 -0.35 2.78 -9.33
CA ARG A 130 0.27 2.46 -10.62
C ARG A 130 1.78 2.32 -10.54
N GLU A 131 2.42 3.14 -9.71
CA GLU A 131 3.87 3.20 -9.56
C GLU A 131 4.38 2.16 -8.56
N GLU A 132 3.64 1.96 -7.47
CA GLU A 132 4.10 1.15 -6.36
C GLU A 132 3.67 -0.31 -6.49
N LYS A 133 4.65 -1.21 -6.51
CA LYS A 133 4.39 -2.65 -6.56
C LYS A 133 3.69 -3.17 -5.32
N TRP A 134 3.93 -2.55 -4.17
CA TRP A 134 3.33 -2.97 -2.90
C TRP A 134 2.77 -1.76 -2.18
N PRO A 135 1.59 -1.25 -2.59
CA PRO A 135 0.98 -0.03 -2.04
C PRO A 135 0.30 -0.28 -0.68
N PHE A 136 0.93 -1.09 0.16
CA PHE A 136 0.38 -1.59 1.41
C PHE A 136 1.10 -0.99 2.62
N THR A 137 0.40 -0.95 3.75
CA THR A 137 1.02 -0.63 5.04
C THR A 137 1.95 -1.78 5.46
N SER A 138 2.81 -1.52 6.45
CA SER A 138 3.66 -2.56 7.03
C SER A 138 2.86 -3.77 7.52
N GLU A 139 1.66 -3.53 8.06
CA GLU A 139 0.70 -4.58 8.44
C GLU A 139 0.22 -5.38 7.24
N GLY A 140 -0.18 -4.69 6.15
CA GLY A 140 -0.64 -5.34 4.93
C GLY A 140 0.44 -6.23 4.29
N LEU A 141 1.67 -5.74 4.25
CA LEU A 141 2.83 -6.52 3.79
C LEU A 141 3.05 -7.76 4.66
N TYR A 142 3.01 -7.61 5.97
CA TYR A 142 3.16 -8.70 6.93
C TYR A 142 2.06 -9.76 6.80
N LEU A 143 0.78 -9.34 6.69
CA LEU A 143 -0.34 -10.27 6.55
C LEU A 143 -0.29 -11.03 5.22
N ARG A 144 0.14 -10.38 4.14
CA ARG A 144 0.38 -11.04 2.85
C ARG A 144 1.50 -12.07 2.94
N LEU A 145 2.60 -11.72 3.61
CA LEU A 145 3.70 -12.65 3.87
C LEU A 145 3.25 -13.88 4.69
N ARG A 146 2.43 -13.70 5.73
CA ARG A 146 1.92 -14.83 6.53
C ARG A 146 0.95 -15.74 5.80
N LYS A 147 0.10 -15.18 4.93
CA LYS A 147 -0.89 -15.97 4.16
C LYS A 147 -0.24 -16.86 3.10
N THR A 148 0.98 -16.53 2.68
CA THR A 148 1.64 -17.27 1.60
C THR A 148 2.49 -18.41 2.16
N THR A 149 1.88 -19.57 2.38
CA THR A 149 2.60 -20.80 2.75
C THR A 149 3.10 -21.51 1.49
N GLY A 150 4.42 -21.49 1.25
CA GLY A 150 5.07 -22.16 0.13
C GLY A 150 6.06 -21.25 -0.58
N TYR A 151 7.24 -21.78 -0.90
CA TYR A 151 8.42 -21.13 -1.49
C TYR A 151 8.22 -20.59 -2.93
N ASP A 152 7.11 -19.89 -3.20
CA ASP A 152 6.76 -19.48 -4.57
C ASP A 152 6.27 -18.03 -4.64
N GLN A 153 7.00 -17.12 -4.00
CA GLN A 153 6.72 -15.68 -4.10
C GLN A 153 7.93 -14.84 -4.49
N ASP A 154 7.57 -13.83 -5.27
CA ASP A 154 8.39 -12.72 -5.74
C ASP A 154 9.27 -12.13 -4.62
N PRO A 155 10.61 -12.19 -4.73
CA PRO A 155 11.54 -11.69 -3.71
C PRO A 155 11.26 -10.25 -3.27
N SER A 156 10.65 -9.43 -4.14
CA SER A 156 10.34 -8.04 -3.84
C SER A 156 9.35 -7.84 -2.70
N LEU A 157 8.42 -8.77 -2.43
CA LEU A 157 7.46 -8.63 -1.32
C LEU A 157 8.18 -8.69 0.02
N ARG A 158 9.08 -9.67 0.14
CA ARG A 158 9.95 -9.82 1.31
C ARG A 158 10.82 -8.56 1.47
N LEU A 159 11.45 -8.10 0.39
CA LEU A 159 12.29 -6.90 0.43
C LEU A 159 11.49 -5.66 0.85
N ALA A 160 10.28 -5.48 0.33
CA ALA A 160 9.41 -4.37 0.70
C ALA A 160 9.08 -4.37 2.20
N PHE A 161 8.78 -5.54 2.78
CA PHE A 161 8.58 -5.64 4.23
C PHE A 161 9.86 -5.38 5.02
N CYS A 162 11.01 -5.90 4.57
CA CYS A 162 12.30 -5.67 5.22
C CYS A 162 12.73 -4.19 5.21
N GLN A 163 12.18 -3.37 4.32
CA GLN A 163 12.40 -1.91 4.27
C GLN A 163 11.46 -1.11 5.18
N THR A 164 10.50 -1.76 5.86
CA THR A 164 9.59 -1.06 6.78
C THR A 164 10.30 -0.66 8.07
N GLU A 165 9.84 0.43 8.69
CA GLU A 165 10.41 0.87 9.96
C GLU A 165 10.21 -0.15 11.08
N GLU A 166 9.08 -0.86 11.07
CA GLU A 166 8.74 -1.89 12.04
C GLU A 166 9.73 -3.05 11.97
N TYR A 167 10.06 -3.51 10.77
CA TYR A 167 11.09 -4.54 10.58
C TYR A 167 12.46 -4.05 11.05
N HIS A 168 12.89 -2.86 10.65
CA HIS A 168 14.20 -2.33 11.04
C HIS A 168 14.34 -2.22 12.57
N ARG A 169 13.31 -1.72 13.26
CA ARG A 169 13.33 -1.61 14.73
C ARG A 169 13.37 -2.97 15.42
N LEU A 170 12.59 -3.93 14.92
CA LEU A 170 12.64 -5.30 15.45
C LEU A 170 13.98 -5.99 15.16
N SER A 171 14.52 -5.80 13.96
CA SER A 171 15.82 -6.35 13.58
C SER A 171 16.92 -5.83 14.52
N LEU A 172 16.95 -4.52 14.79
CA LEU A 172 17.87 -3.92 15.76
C LEU A 172 17.66 -4.48 17.18
N LEU A 173 16.41 -4.66 17.61
CA LEU A 173 16.09 -5.21 18.93
C LEU A 173 16.56 -6.66 19.11
N LEU A 174 16.43 -7.48 18.06
CA LEU A 174 16.78 -8.91 18.10
C LEU A 174 18.28 -9.15 17.95
N THR A 175 18.99 -8.29 17.22
CA THR A 175 20.43 -8.41 16.93
C THR A 175 21.33 -7.75 17.97
N ARG A 176 20.80 -6.90 18.86
CA ARG A 176 21.58 -6.09 19.82
C ARG A 176 22.56 -6.88 20.70
N ASP A 177 22.26 -8.15 21.00
CA ASP A 177 23.11 -9.05 21.80
C ASP A 177 23.66 -10.25 20.99
N ALA A 178 23.69 -10.15 19.66
CA ALA A 178 24.26 -11.12 18.69
C ALA A 178 23.74 -12.58 18.71
N ASP A 179 22.74 -12.92 19.51
CA ASP A 179 22.19 -14.29 19.57
C ASP A 179 21.49 -14.77 18.28
N ILE A 180 21.02 -13.84 17.43
CA ILE A 180 20.12 -14.14 16.30
C ILE A 180 20.72 -13.55 15.01
N LYS A 181 20.87 -14.39 13.98
CA LYS A 181 21.32 -13.96 12.65
C LYS A 181 20.18 -13.30 11.88
N GLU A 182 20.52 -12.38 10.98
CA GLU A 182 19.55 -11.63 10.16
C GLU A 182 18.58 -12.52 9.37
N GLU A 183 19.09 -13.66 8.88
CA GLU A 183 18.30 -14.67 8.14
C GLU A 183 17.17 -15.30 8.98
N GLN A 184 17.35 -15.36 10.30
CA GLN A 184 16.38 -15.97 11.23
C GLN A 184 15.32 -14.97 11.70
N ILE A 185 15.56 -13.67 11.52
CA ILE A 185 14.68 -12.60 12.02
C ILE A 185 13.31 -12.65 11.34
N LEU A 186 13.30 -12.70 10.00
CA LEU A 186 12.04 -12.66 9.26
C LEU A 186 11.14 -13.87 9.58
N PRO A 187 11.63 -15.12 9.57
CA PRO A 187 10.84 -16.27 10.03
C PRO A 187 10.28 -16.05 11.44
N LEU A 188 11.09 -15.59 12.40
CA LEU A 188 10.63 -15.35 13.76
C LEU A 188 9.55 -14.26 13.85
N ILE A 189 9.63 -13.22 13.02
CA ILE A 189 8.61 -12.16 12.96
C ILE A 189 7.28 -12.72 12.44
N LEU A 190 7.31 -13.59 11.43
CA LEU A 190 6.08 -14.16 10.84
C LEU A 190 5.34 -15.10 11.80
N GLU A 191 6.01 -15.62 12.83
CA GLU A 191 5.40 -16.44 13.90
C GLU A 191 4.69 -15.62 15.00
N VAL A 192 4.89 -14.29 15.05
CA VAL A 192 4.39 -13.43 16.13
C VAL A 192 3.28 -12.52 15.63
N ASP A 193 2.20 -12.33 16.41
CA ASP A 193 1.06 -11.47 16.03
C ASP A 193 1.44 -10.01 15.76
N TRP A 194 0.76 -9.40 14.77
CA TRP A 194 0.99 -8.01 14.37
C TRP A 194 0.80 -7.01 15.52
N SER A 195 -0.16 -7.23 16.42
CA SER A 195 -0.42 -6.34 17.56
C SER A 195 0.81 -6.19 18.46
N PHE A 196 1.56 -7.27 18.65
CA PHE A 196 2.81 -7.24 19.40
C PHE A 196 3.92 -6.57 18.61
N ILE A 197 4.05 -6.88 17.30
CA ILE A 197 5.02 -6.24 16.40
C ILE A 197 4.85 -4.72 16.41
N ALA A 198 3.62 -4.23 16.25
CA ALA A 198 3.28 -2.81 16.26
C ALA A 198 3.58 -2.15 17.63
N GLN A 199 3.41 -2.87 18.74
CA GLN A 199 3.75 -2.35 20.07
C GLN A 199 5.26 -2.31 20.31
N ALA A 200 5.98 -3.37 19.93
CA ALA A 200 7.41 -3.52 20.14
C ALA A 200 8.23 -2.57 19.25
N SER A 201 7.71 -2.23 18.06
CA SER A 201 8.36 -1.35 17.09
C SER A 201 8.03 0.14 17.27
N LYS A 202 7.29 0.54 18.32
CA LYS A 202 7.01 1.97 18.54
C LYS A 202 8.30 2.77 18.71
N PRO A 203 8.43 3.96 18.08
CA PRO A 203 9.60 4.81 18.25
C PRO A 203 9.65 5.35 19.69
N ARG A 204 10.39 4.66 20.56
CA ARG A 204 10.66 5.09 21.94
C ARG A 204 12.05 4.65 22.37
N LYS A 205 12.65 5.40 23.30
CA LYS A 205 13.89 4.98 23.95
C LYS A 205 13.57 3.88 24.94
N LEU A 206 14.10 2.69 24.69
CA LEU A 206 14.01 1.55 25.60
C LEU A 206 15.27 1.51 26.47
N THR A 207 15.11 1.27 27.77
CA THR A 207 16.22 0.88 28.63
C THR A 207 16.75 -0.50 28.22
N LEU A 208 17.93 -0.87 28.72
CA LEU A 208 18.50 -2.19 28.46
C LEU A 208 17.58 -3.30 28.97
N GLU A 209 17.01 -3.17 30.17
CA GLU A 209 16.09 -4.14 30.75
C GLU A 209 14.80 -4.27 29.94
N GLU A 210 14.21 -3.14 29.51
CA GLU A 210 13.01 -3.17 28.67
C GLU A 210 13.29 -3.83 27.32
N SER A 211 14.45 -3.56 26.70
CA SER A 211 14.81 -4.21 25.44
C SER A 211 14.98 -5.73 25.59
N ARG A 212 15.56 -6.19 26.71
CA ARG A 212 15.69 -7.61 27.04
C ARG A 212 14.34 -8.25 27.28
N GLU A 213 13.44 -7.57 27.98
CA GLU A 213 12.10 -8.08 28.27
C GLU A 213 11.25 -8.16 26.99
N VAL A 214 11.30 -7.15 26.11
CA VAL A 214 10.62 -7.19 24.82
C VAL A 214 11.17 -8.33 23.95
N LYS A 215 12.51 -8.51 23.90
CA LYS A 215 13.17 -9.62 23.20
C LYS A 215 12.71 -10.98 23.75
N ARG A 216 12.69 -11.14 25.08
CA ARG A 216 12.21 -12.36 25.75
C ARG A 216 10.74 -12.64 25.41
N CYS A 217 9.88 -11.64 25.54
CA CYS A 217 8.46 -11.72 25.22
C CYS A 217 8.20 -12.10 23.76
N PHE A 218 9.01 -11.58 22.84
CA PHE A 218 8.95 -11.91 21.42
C PHE A 218 9.31 -13.38 21.18
N LEU A 219 10.45 -13.83 21.71
CA LEU A 219 10.93 -15.21 21.54
C LEU A 219 10.00 -16.25 22.18
N LEU A 220 9.38 -15.93 23.32
CA LEU A 220 8.39 -16.81 23.95
C LEU A 220 7.14 -16.99 23.09
N ARG A 221 6.67 -15.92 22.42
CA ARG A 221 5.53 -15.97 21.50
C ARG A 221 5.86 -16.77 20.25
N ALA A 222 7.01 -16.50 19.63
CA ALA A 222 7.49 -17.24 18.46
C ALA A 222 7.63 -18.75 18.75
N LYS A 223 8.10 -19.13 19.95
CA LYS A 223 8.17 -20.54 20.37
C LYS A 223 6.80 -21.17 20.62
N LYS A 224 5.86 -20.43 21.21
CA LYS A 224 4.50 -20.92 21.49
C LYS A 224 3.67 -21.12 20.20
N ALA A 225 3.99 -20.37 19.14
CA ALA A 225 3.40 -20.52 17.81
C ALA A 225 3.83 -21.79 17.07
N ASN A 226 4.88 -22.49 17.55
CA ASN A 226 5.35 -23.75 16.97
C ASN A 226 5.05 -24.95 17.90
N PRO A 227 3.78 -25.41 18.03
CA PRO A 227 3.52 -26.79 18.38
C PRO A 227 3.84 -27.68 17.16
N GLU A 228 4.26 -28.93 17.40
CA GLU A 228 4.47 -29.96 16.37
C GLU A 228 3.40 -29.98 15.25
N PRO A 229 3.76 -30.43 14.03
CA PRO A 229 2.91 -30.33 12.84
C PRO A 229 1.68 -31.25 12.94
N ALA A 230 0.62 -30.74 13.56
CA ALA A 230 -0.67 -31.41 13.63
C ALA A 230 -1.66 -30.74 12.66
N LEU A 231 -1.82 -31.38 11.51
CA LEU A 231 -3.03 -31.46 10.69
C LEU A 231 -3.52 -30.19 10.00
N LEU A 232 -3.29 -30.21 8.68
CA LEU A 232 -4.07 -29.58 7.62
C LEU A 232 -5.55 -29.45 7.99
N VAL A 233 -5.95 -28.25 8.42
CA VAL A 233 -7.34 -27.81 8.32
C VAL A 233 -7.47 -27.12 6.96
N PRO A 234 -8.41 -27.50 6.10
CA PRO A 234 -8.59 -26.80 4.82
C PRO A 234 -9.10 -25.41 5.13
N VAL A 235 -8.20 -24.43 5.03
CA VAL A 235 -8.57 -23.02 5.00
C VAL A 235 -9.49 -22.86 3.79
N LYS A 236 -10.75 -22.52 4.07
CA LYS A 236 -11.75 -22.14 3.08
C LYS A 236 -11.09 -21.11 2.14
N GLN A 237 -10.91 -21.49 0.88
CA GLN A 237 -10.28 -20.66 -0.14
C GLN A 237 -11.03 -19.33 -0.24
N VAL A 238 -10.45 -18.28 0.35
CA VAL A 238 -10.83 -16.91 0.06
C VAL A 238 -9.91 -16.48 -1.08
N ILE A 239 -10.49 -16.52 -2.27
CA ILE A 239 -10.17 -15.80 -3.52
C ILE A 239 -8.69 -15.48 -3.71
N ALA A 240 -8.08 -16.18 -4.67
CA ALA A 240 -6.76 -15.87 -5.19
C ALA A 240 -6.64 -14.38 -5.54
N GLU A 241 -5.84 -13.63 -4.78
CA GLU A 241 -5.51 -12.25 -5.14
C GLU A 241 -4.28 -12.26 -6.05
N GLU A 242 -4.52 -11.86 -7.30
CA GLU A 242 -3.52 -11.64 -8.32
C GLU A 242 -2.62 -10.43 -7.97
N ARG A 243 -1.40 -10.44 -8.50
CA ARG A 243 -0.43 -9.34 -8.44
C ARG A 243 -1.12 -7.99 -8.71
N PRO A 244 -0.70 -6.88 -8.08
CA PRO A 244 -1.12 -5.55 -8.53
C PRO A 244 -0.86 -5.45 -10.04
N PRO A 245 -1.78 -4.84 -10.81
CA PRO A 245 -1.73 -4.89 -12.25
C PRO A 245 -0.39 -4.31 -12.73
N ILE A 246 0.48 -5.18 -13.25
CA ILE A 246 1.61 -4.73 -14.06
C ILE A 246 0.96 -4.04 -15.27
N PRO A 247 1.21 -2.73 -15.51
CA PRO A 247 0.67 -2.09 -16.70
C PRO A 247 1.28 -2.77 -17.92
N LYS A 248 0.49 -3.65 -18.57
CA LYS A 248 0.79 -4.18 -19.90
C LYS A 248 0.54 -3.07 -20.91
N ASN A 249 1.40 -2.05 -20.90
CA ASN A 249 1.40 -1.06 -21.98
C ASN A 249 1.94 -1.72 -23.26
N PRO A 250 1.34 -1.48 -24.43
CA PRO A 250 1.87 -1.99 -25.69
C PRO A 250 3.26 -1.40 -25.93
N VAL A 251 4.24 -2.28 -26.11
CA VAL A 251 5.65 -1.98 -26.39
C VAL A 251 5.75 -0.98 -27.55
N LYS A 252 6.08 0.28 -27.25
CA LYS A 252 6.61 1.21 -28.24
C LYS A 252 8.08 0.87 -28.45
N LYS A 253 8.49 0.72 -29.73
CA LYS A 253 9.85 0.36 -30.18
C LYS A 253 10.95 0.96 -29.30
N ALA A 254 11.79 0.07 -28.77
CA ALA A 254 12.86 0.40 -27.86
C ALA A 254 14.13 0.95 -28.57
N PRO A 255 14.93 1.75 -27.84
CA PRO A 255 16.27 2.21 -28.26
C PRO A 255 17.29 1.05 -28.34
N PRO A 256 18.46 1.25 -29.00
CA PRO A 256 19.47 0.21 -29.18
C PRO A 256 20.02 -0.36 -27.85
N GLU A 257 20.46 -1.62 -27.89
CA GLU A 257 21.04 -2.37 -26.75
C GLU A 257 22.07 -1.51 -26.00
N THR A 258 21.82 -1.26 -24.72
CA THR A 258 22.59 -0.33 -23.90
C THR A 258 23.29 -1.07 -22.76
N VAL A 259 24.57 -0.76 -22.54
CA VAL A 259 25.32 -1.29 -21.40
C VAL A 259 25.17 -0.34 -20.21
N TYR A 260 24.71 -0.86 -19.07
CA TYR A 260 24.43 -0.11 -17.85
C TYR A 260 25.26 -0.63 -16.67
N THR A 261 25.92 0.26 -15.94
CA THR A 261 26.61 -0.08 -14.69
C THR A 261 25.69 0.14 -13.49
N VAL A 262 25.43 -0.93 -12.73
CA VAL A 262 24.56 -0.95 -11.55
C VAL A 262 25.09 0.03 -10.49
N GLN A 263 24.24 0.94 -10.04
CA GLN A 263 24.58 1.88 -8.98
C GLN A 263 24.13 1.38 -7.60
N TYR A 264 24.63 2.02 -6.54
CA TYR A 264 24.21 1.68 -5.18
C TYR A 264 22.71 1.94 -5.02
N GLY A 265 21.96 0.90 -4.63
CA GLY A 265 20.49 0.95 -4.49
C GLY A 265 19.71 0.53 -5.74
N ASP A 266 20.38 0.21 -6.85
CA ASP A 266 19.71 -0.32 -8.04
C ASP A 266 19.23 -1.77 -7.84
N SER A 267 18.05 -2.06 -8.36
CA SER A 267 17.48 -3.41 -8.49
C SER A 267 17.15 -3.69 -9.96
N LEU A 268 17.01 -4.96 -10.35
CA LEU A 268 16.54 -5.30 -11.69
C LEU A 268 15.20 -4.62 -12.02
N TRP A 269 14.37 -4.39 -11.01
CA TRP A 269 13.09 -3.70 -11.15
C TRP A 269 13.26 -2.20 -11.45
N SER A 270 14.11 -1.48 -10.71
CA SER A 270 14.36 -0.05 -10.98
C SER A 270 15.02 0.16 -12.34
N ILE A 271 15.92 -0.75 -12.76
CA ILE A 271 16.57 -0.73 -14.06
C ILE A 271 15.57 -1.05 -15.18
N SER A 272 14.77 -2.10 -15.02
CA SER A 272 13.66 -2.45 -15.94
C SER A 272 12.73 -1.26 -16.20
N ARG A 273 12.38 -0.51 -15.15
CA ARG A 273 11.54 0.69 -15.27
C ARG A 273 12.27 1.85 -15.96
N LYS A 274 13.54 2.08 -15.60
CA LYS A 274 14.39 3.13 -16.19
C LYS A 274 14.54 2.96 -17.71
N PHE A 275 14.60 1.73 -18.18
CA PHE A 275 14.78 1.42 -19.61
C PHE A 275 13.50 0.97 -20.32
N HIS A 276 12.38 0.82 -19.60
CA HIS A 276 11.12 0.29 -20.12
C HIS A 276 11.22 -1.11 -20.72
N VAL A 277 11.97 -2.00 -20.06
CA VAL A 277 12.30 -3.34 -20.55
C VAL A 277 11.89 -4.37 -19.51
N ASP A 278 11.35 -5.51 -19.92
CA ASP A 278 10.96 -6.57 -18.99
C ASP A 278 12.16 -7.14 -18.22
N ILE A 279 11.97 -7.41 -16.93
CA ILE A 279 12.98 -8.01 -16.05
C ILE A 279 13.47 -9.34 -16.63
N GLU A 280 12.56 -10.15 -17.17
CA GLU A 280 12.92 -11.44 -17.78
C GLU A 280 13.82 -11.26 -19.01
N ALA A 281 13.60 -10.21 -19.80
CA ALA A 281 14.46 -9.89 -20.95
C ALA A 281 15.87 -9.50 -20.47
N ILE A 282 15.98 -8.66 -19.44
CA ILE A 282 17.26 -8.28 -18.83
C ILE A 282 17.97 -9.52 -18.28
N LYS A 283 17.26 -10.40 -17.57
CA LYS A 283 17.84 -11.64 -17.02
C LYS A 283 18.33 -12.58 -18.11
N LYS A 284 17.57 -12.71 -19.20
CA LYS A 284 17.92 -13.58 -20.33
C LYS A 284 19.18 -13.11 -21.04
N VAL A 285 19.30 -11.80 -21.30
CA VAL A 285 20.49 -11.23 -21.96
C VAL A 285 21.73 -11.31 -21.08
N ASN A 286 21.58 -11.15 -19.77
CA ASN A 286 22.69 -11.18 -18.81
C ASN A 286 22.94 -12.55 -18.16
N GLN A 287 22.20 -13.58 -18.56
CA GLN A 287 22.26 -14.93 -17.98
C GLN A 287 22.13 -14.92 -16.44
N LEU A 288 21.29 -14.04 -15.91
CA LEU A 288 21.08 -13.90 -14.48
C LEU A 288 20.09 -14.95 -13.98
N HIS A 289 20.55 -15.80 -13.07
CA HIS A 289 19.71 -16.80 -12.40
C HIS A 289 19.00 -16.24 -11.15
N SER A 290 19.44 -15.09 -10.64
CA SER A 290 18.87 -14.42 -9.47
C SER A 290 18.68 -12.92 -9.73
N ASP A 291 17.87 -12.27 -8.88
CA ASP A 291 17.59 -10.83 -8.98
C ASP A 291 18.58 -10.00 -8.15
N ALA A 292 19.63 -10.64 -7.61
CA ALA A 292 20.65 -9.99 -6.81
C ALA A 292 21.65 -9.27 -7.71
N LEU A 293 21.73 -7.95 -7.59
CA LEU A 293 22.70 -7.11 -8.27
C LEU A 293 23.68 -6.54 -7.26
N LYS A 294 24.96 -6.47 -7.63
CA LYS A 294 25.98 -5.75 -6.85
C LYS A 294 26.26 -4.40 -7.50
N PRO A 295 26.42 -3.33 -6.70
CA PRO A 295 26.89 -2.06 -7.23
C PRO A 295 28.23 -2.24 -7.95
N GLY A 296 28.32 -1.75 -9.19
CA GLY A 296 29.46 -1.93 -10.09
C GLY A 296 29.29 -3.06 -11.13
N ASP A 297 28.25 -3.89 -11.01
CA ASP A 297 27.94 -4.91 -12.03
C ASP A 297 27.57 -4.24 -13.36
N THR A 298 27.96 -4.87 -14.48
CA THR A 298 27.65 -4.37 -15.82
C THR A 298 26.54 -5.20 -16.44
N LEU A 299 25.40 -4.58 -16.74
CA LEU A 299 24.22 -5.19 -17.32
C LEU A 299 24.01 -4.73 -18.77
N ARG A 300 23.72 -5.68 -19.65
CA ARG A 300 23.24 -5.45 -21.00
C ARG A 300 21.72 -5.33 -21.00
N ILE A 301 21.22 -4.16 -21.36
CA ILE A 301 19.80 -3.89 -21.38
C ILE A 301 19.30 -4.08 -22.82
N PRO A 302 18.42 -5.07 -23.08
CA PRO A 302 17.85 -5.25 -24.41
C PRO A 302 16.98 -4.05 -24.78
N GLY A 303 17.00 -3.67 -26.06
CA GLY A 303 15.96 -2.85 -26.65
C GLY A 303 14.77 -3.71 -27.03
#